data_AF-A0A2R6LL09-F1
#
_entry.id   AF-A0A2R6LL09-F1
#
_cell.length_a   1.000
_cell.length_b   1.000
_cell.length_c   1.000
_cell.angle_alpha   90.00
_cell.angle_beta   90.00
_cell.angle_gamma   90.00
#
_symmetry.space_group_name_H-M   'P 1'
#
loop_
_entity.id
_entity.type
_entity.pdbx_description
1 polymer ?
#
loop_
_entity_poly.entity_id
_entity_poly.type
_entity_poly.pdbx_seq_one_letter_code
_entity_poly.pdbx_strand_id
1 'polypeptide(L)' 'MTGAGTPSQGKKNKTTHVKCRRCGEKSYHSKKKVCASCGFGKTAKRRDYAWQSKQGE' A
#
# COMPACT_ATOMS: atom_id res chain seq x y z
N MET A 1 -19.27 -25.30 5.52
CA MET A 1 -17.96 -24.63 5.69
C MET A 1 -17.54 -24.07 4.34
N THR A 2 -17.67 -22.76 4.15
CA THR A 2 -17.28 -22.12 2.88
C THR A 2 -15.76 -22.06 2.79
N GLY A 3 -15.19 -22.56 1.69
CA GLY A 3 -13.73 -22.61 1.49
C GLY A 3 -13.07 -21.22 1.42
N ALA A 4 -11.78 -21.14 1.78
CA ALA A 4 -11.02 -19.89 1.77
C ALA A 4 -10.57 -19.44 0.35
N GLY A 5 -10.72 -20.29 -0.67
CA GLY A 5 -10.30 -20.03 -2.04
C GLY A 5 -11.33 -19.22 -2.85
N THR A 6 -11.62 -19.70 -4.07
CA THR A 6 -12.59 -19.10 -5.01
C THR A 6 -13.87 -18.55 -4.38
N PRO A 7 -14.59 -19.28 -3.51
CA PRO A 7 -15.87 -18.78 -2.98
C PRO A 7 -15.71 -17.51 -2.11
N SER A 8 -14.52 -17.21 -1.60
CA SER A 8 -14.25 -15.99 -0.81
C SER A 8 -13.86 -14.77 -1.66
N GLN A 9 -13.41 -14.97 -2.90
CA GLN A 9 -12.84 -13.89 -3.74
C GLN A 9 -13.90 -12.90 -4.25
N GLY A 10 -15.15 -13.34 -4.43
CA GLY A 10 -16.25 -12.48 -4.89
C GLY A 10 -16.57 -11.32 -3.95
N LYS A 11 -16.16 -11.39 -2.68
CA LYS A 11 -16.35 -10.33 -1.68
C LYS A 11 -15.30 -9.19 -1.79
N LYS A 12 -14.31 -9.29 -2.69
CA LYS A 12 -13.18 -8.34 -2.83
C LYS A 12 -13.51 -7.16 -3.76
N ASN A 13 -14.60 -6.44 -3.47
CA ASN A 13 -15.08 -5.30 -4.26
C ASN A 13 -14.73 -3.92 -3.68
N LYS A 14 -13.83 -3.84 -2.70
CA LYS A 14 -13.50 -2.60 -1.99
C LYS A 14 -12.14 -2.05 -2.45
N THR A 15 -12.12 -0.80 -2.90
CA THR A 15 -10.87 -0.13 -3.27
C THR A 15 -10.15 0.43 -2.04
N THR A 16 -8.97 -0.11 -1.75
CA THR A 16 -8.10 0.33 -0.64
C THR A 16 -7.00 1.26 -1.11
N HIS A 17 -6.20 0.85 -2.10
CA HIS A 17 -5.08 1.63 -2.62
C HIS A 17 -5.45 2.40 -3.90
N VAL A 18 -5.20 3.71 -3.90
CA VAL A 18 -5.41 4.64 -5.00
C VAL A 18 -4.14 5.42 -5.32
N LYS A 19 -4.16 6.23 -6.39
CA LYS A 19 -3.03 7.06 -6.80
C LYS A 19 -2.64 8.06 -5.71
N CYS A 20 -1.38 8.08 -5.32
CA CYS A 20 -0.86 8.98 -4.30
C CYS A 20 -0.55 10.35 -4.90
N ARG A 21 -1.08 11.41 -4.27
CA ARG A 21 -0.84 12.80 -4.69
C ARG A 21 0.64 13.24 -4.59
N ARG A 22 1.44 12.62 -3.71
CA ARG A 22 2.86 13.00 -3.49
C ARG A 22 3.83 12.29 -4.43
N CYS A 23 3.65 10.99 -4.66
CA CYS A 23 4.62 10.17 -5.40
C CYS A 23 4.07 9.55 -6.68
N GLY A 24 2.80 9.74 -7.02
CA GLY A 24 2.20 9.16 -8.23
C GLY A 24 1.85 7.67 -8.15
N GLU A 25 2.42 6.93 -7.21
CA GLU A 25 2.17 5.48 -7.04
C GLU A 25 0.74 5.14 -6.61
N LYS A 26 0.20 3.99 -7.07
CA LYS A 26 -1.10 3.45 -6.63
C LYS A 26 -1.01 2.78 -5.25
N SER A 27 -0.51 3.53 -4.28
CA SER A 27 -0.19 3.04 -2.93
C SER A 27 -0.83 3.86 -1.82
N TYR A 28 -1.62 4.89 -2.15
CA TYR A 28 -2.32 5.68 -1.15
C TYR A 28 -3.54 4.93 -0.61
N HIS A 29 -3.52 4.57 0.67
CA HIS A 29 -4.63 3.88 1.29
C HIS A 29 -5.76 4.87 1.60
N SER A 30 -6.88 4.76 0.89
CA SER A 30 -8.02 5.68 0.92
C SER A 30 -8.66 5.82 2.31
N LYS A 31 -8.77 4.72 3.06
CA LYS A 31 -9.31 4.71 4.43
C LYS A 31 -8.33 5.22 5.48
N LYS A 32 -7.09 4.73 5.46
CA LYS A 32 -6.04 5.10 6.45
C LYS A 32 -5.44 6.48 6.18
N LYS A 33 -5.69 7.06 4.99
CA LYS A 33 -5.11 8.32 4.52
C LYS A 33 -3.58 8.32 4.50
N VAL A 34 -2.96 7.15 4.33
CA VAL A 34 -1.50 6.95 4.34
C VAL A 34 -1.04 6.24 3.08
N CYS A 35 0.05 6.72 2.47
CA CYS A 35 0.71 6.05 1.35
C CYS A 35 1.70 4.99 1.83
N ALA A 36 1.50 3.76 1.37
CA ALA A 36 2.41 2.66 1.64
C ALA A 36 3.76 2.85 0.94
N SER A 37 3.83 3.39 -0.27
CA SER A 37 5.10 3.57 -0.98
C SER A 37 5.94 4.68 -0.33
N CYS A 38 5.49 5.94 -0.42
CA CYS A 38 6.33 7.06 -0.03
C CYS A 38 6.14 7.55 1.41
N GLY A 39 5.18 7.02 2.19
CA GLY A 39 4.88 7.48 3.56
C GLY A 39 3.95 8.69 3.68
N PHE A 40 3.40 9.18 2.57
CA PHE A 40 2.54 10.39 2.56
C PHE A 40 1.34 10.24 3.48
N GLY A 41 1.08 11.22 4.35
CA GLY A 41 0.03 11.17 5.37
C GLY A 41 0.44 10.53 6.70
N LYS A 42 1.58 9.83 6.76
CA LYS A 42 2.18 9.34 8.01
C LYS A 42 3.41 10.13 8.40
N THR A 43 4.27 10.46 7.43
CA THR A 43 5.54 11.16 7.67
C THR A 43 5.75 12.30 6.67
N ALA A 44 6.36 13.38 7.17
CA ALA A 44 6.83 14.47 6.31
C ALA A 44 7.96 13.99 5.38
N LYS A 45 8.96 13.28 5.93
CA LYS A 45 10.04 12.63 5.17
C LYS A 45 9.50 11.51 4.25
N ARG A 46 10.25 11.24 3.18
CA ARG A 46 10.00 10.07 2.32
C ARG A 46 10.25 8.79 3.12
N ARG A 47 9.41 7.78 2.88
CA ARG A 47 9.58 6.43 3.41
C ARG A 47 10.69 5.76 2.60
N ASP A 48 11.75 5.39 3.30
CA ASP A 48 12.90 4.68 2.77
C ASP A 48 13.47 3.77 3.87
N TYR A 49 14.05 2.64 3.50
CA TYR A 49 14.66 1.69 4.42
C TYR A 49 15.91 1.08 3.81
N ALA A 50 16.94 0.89 4.63
CA ALA A 50 18.20 0.28 4.22
C ALA A 50 18.06 -1.14 3.65
N TRP A 51 17.02 -1.89 4.04
CA TRP A 51 16.78 -3.24 3.52
C TRP A 51 16.14 -3.26 2.12
N GLN A 52 15.85 -2.09 1.51
CA GLN A 52 15.34 -2.01 0.15
C GLN A 52 16.45 -2.24 -0.90
N SER A 53 17.71 -1.98 -0.55
CA SER A 53 18.88 -2.29 -1.37
C SER A 53 19.60 -3.54 -0.88
N LYS A 54 20.49 -4.08 -1.71
CA LYS A 54 21.41 -5.15 -1.29
C LYS A 54 22.39 -4.59 -0.27
N GLN A 55 22.70 -5.38 0.76
CA GLN A 55 23.64 -4.97 1.79
C GLN A 55 25.05 -4.88 1.19
N GLY A 56 25.64 -3.68 1.24
CA GLY A 56 26.98 -3.42 0.71
C GLY A 56 27.04 -2.97 -0.75
N GLU A 57 25.89 -2.64 -1.35
CA GLU A 57 25.79 -1.90 -2.62
C GLU A 57 25.71 -0.38 -2.38
#